data_AF-A0A8T4FQP3-F1
#
_entry.id   AF-A0A8T4FQP3-F1
#
_cell.length_a   1.000
_cell.length_b   1.000
_cell.length_c   1.000
_cell.angle_alpha   90.00
_cell.angle_beta   90.00
_cell.angle_gamma   90.00
#
_symmetry.space_group_name_H-M   'P 1'
#
loop_
_entity.id
_entity.type
_entity.pdbx_description
1 polymer ?
#
loop_
_entity_poly.entity_id
_entity_poly.type
_entity_poly.pdbx_seq_one_letter_code
_entity_poly.pdbx_strand_id
1 'polypeptide(L)'
;GPVTQVYTVANWIKSIRESSFVLTDSYHAAAFAILFRKPFVVITRGALGGGGRIDTMLSMLGLSDRLFDSIDQAAESPVLNQDIDYDSVEAILEEKRRESVEWMLDGMV
;
A
#
# COMPACT_ATOMS: atom_id res chain seq x y z
N GLY A 1 -6.43 -32.71 -17.20
CA GLY A 1 -5.38 -31.69 -17.38
C GLY A 1 -5.48 -30.69 -16.24
N PRO A 2 -4.41 -29.99 -15.85
CA PRO A 2 -4.52 -29.00 -14.79
C PRO A 2 -5.46 -27.90 -15.27
N VAL A 3 -6.45 -27.57 -14.47
CA VAL A 3 -7.31 -26.41 -14.71
C VAL A 3 -6.44 -25.19 -14.47
N THR A 4 -6.07 -24.46 -15.52
CA THR A 4 -5.42 -23.17 -15.38
C THR A 4 -6.43 -22.23 -14.74
N GLN A 5 -6.28 -21.97 -13.44
CA GLN A 5 -7.15 -21.06 -12.73
C GLN A 5 -6.90 -19.64 -13.23
N VAL A 6 -7.83 -19.10 -14.03
CA VAL A 6 -7.75 -17.73 -14.52
C VAL A 6 -8.09 -16.78 -13.37
N TYR A 7 -7.07 -16.15 -12.80
CA TYR A 7 -7.25 -15.08 -11.83
C TYR A 7 -7.55 -13.77 -12.56
N THR A 8 -8.78 -13.28 -12.43
CA THR A 8 -9.15 -11.95 -12.92
C THR A 8 -8.59 -10.88 -12.00
N VAL A 9 -8.44 -9.66 -12.50
CA VAL A 9 -8.08 -8.48 -11.68
C VAL A 9 -9.08 -8.31 -10.52
N ALA A 10 -10.37 -8.54 -10.77
CA ALA A 10 -11.40 -8.46 -9.75
C ALA A 10 -11.18 -9.49 -8.63
N ASN A 11 -10.83 -10.74 -8.98
CA ASN A 11 -10.54 -11.77 -7.98
C ASN A 11 -9.28 -11.45 -7.18
N TRP A 12 -8.25 -10.88 -7.83
CA TRP A 12 -7.04 -10.43 -7.14
C TRP A 12 -7.31 -9.28 -6.15
N ILE A 13 -8.05 -8.24 -6.56
CA ILE A 13 -8.45 -7.13 -5.67
C ILE A 13 -9.32 -7.65 -4.51
N LYS A 14 -10.27 -8.56 -4.81
CA LYS A 14 -11.12 -9.19 -3.79
C LYS A 14 -10.27 -9.94 -2.76
N SER A 15 -9.23 -10.65 -3.20
CA SER A 15 -8.34 -11.41 -2.31
C SER A 15 -7.59 -10.49 -1.33
N ILE A 16 -7.16 -9.31 -1.79
CA ILE A 16 -6.56 -8.28 -0.91
C ILE A 16 -7.60 -7.78 0.09
N ARG A 17 -8.81 -7.44 -0.37
CA ARG A 17 -9.90 -6.95 0.48
C ARG A 17 -10.36 -7.95 1.53
N GLU A 18 -10.29 -9.25 1.26
CA GLU A 18 -10.73 -10.30 2.19
C GLU A 18 -9.58 -10.81 3.09
N SER A 19 -8.33 -10.44 2.80
CA SER A 19 -7.19 -10.80 3.63
C SER A 19 -7.25 -10.17 5.03
N SER A 20 -6.66 -10.87 6.01
CA SER A 20 -6.42 -10.36 7.36
C SER A 20 -5.14 -9.53 7.46
N PHE A 21 -4.18 -9.79 6.56
CA PHE A 21 -2.90 -9.11 6.48
C PHE A 21 -2.33 -9.23 5.06
N VAL A 22 -1.62 -8.22 4.58
CA VAL A 22 -0.98 -8.19 3.25
C VAL A 22 0.54 -8.08 3.38
N LEU A 23 1.26 -9.11 2.97
CA LEU A 23 2.71 -9.03 2.71
C LEU A 23 2.92 -8.84 1.22
N THR A 24 3.62 -7.78 0.80
CA THR A 24 3.77 -7.51 -0.62
C THR A 24 5.06 -6.79 -0.97
N ASP A 25 5.39 -6.78 -2.25
CA ASP A 25 6.44 -5.97 -2.87
C ASP A 25 5.88 -5.19 -4.08
N SER A 26 4.55 -5.16 -4.20
CA SER A 26 3.81 -4.55 -5.30
C SER A 26 3.17 -3.24 -4.86
N TYR A 27 3.39 -2.20 -5.67
CA TYR A 27 2.79 -0.89 -5.45
C TYR A 27 1.27 -0.96 -5.36
N HIS A 28 0.60 -1.63 -6.31
CA HIS A 28 -0.86 -1.70 -6.32
C HIS A 28 -1.41 -2.51 -5.15
N ALA A 29 -0.72 -3.58 -4.75
CA ALA A 29 -1.14 -4.34 -3.58
C ALA A 29 -1.08 -3.49 -2.31
N ALA A 30 0.00 -2.71 -2.12
CA ALA A 30 0.12 -1.76 -1.02
C ALA A 30 -0.95 -0.66 -1.07
N ALA A 31 -1.18 -0.07 -2.25
CA ALA A 31 -2.22 0.95 -2.42
C ALA A 31 -3.63 0.42 -2.09
N PHE A 32 -3.96 -0.79 -2.57
CA PHE A 32 -5.24 -1.43 -2.23
C PHE A 32 -5.32 -1.85 -0.76
N ALA A 33 -4.22 -2.28 -0.14
CA ALA A 33 -4.20 -2.56 1.30
C ALA A 33 -4.53 -1.29 2.09
N ILE A 34 -3.96 -0.14 1.71
CA ILE A 34 -4.27 1.15 2.32
C ILE A 34 -5.75 1.51 2.12
N LEU A 35 -6.25 1.44 0.88
CA LEU A 35 -7.65 1.75 0.57
C LEU A 35 -8.66 0.85 1.31
N PHE A 36 -8.33 -0.42 1.50
CA PHE A 36 -9.18 -1.38 2.22
C PHE A 36 -8.89 -1.44 3.73
N ARG A 37 -8.05 -0.53 4.24
CA ARG A 37 -7.66 -0.43 5.65
C ARG A 37 -7.13 -1.77 6.20
N LYS A 38 -6.24 -2.41 5.45
CA LYS A 38 -5.66 -3.72 5.77
C LYS A 38 -4.29 -3.58 6.40
N PRO A 39 -4.03 -4.25 7.54
CA PRO A 39 -2.68 -4.43 8.04
C PRO A 39 -1.76 -4.95 6.92
N PHE A 40 -0.61 -4.32 6.73
CA PHE A 40 0.29 -4.69 5.67
C PHE A 40 1.74 -4.37 5.99
N VAL A 41 2.63 -5.06 5.28
CA VAL A 41 4.06 -4.79 5.24
C VAL A 41 4.55 -4.92 3.80
N VAL A 42 5.47 -4.03 3.42
CA VAL A 42 6.16 -4.06 2.13
C VAL A 42 7.59 -4.54 2.30
N ILE A 43 7.99 -5.53 1.51
CA ILE A 43 9.40 -5.95 1.39
C ILE A 43 9.97 -5.39 0.10
N THR A 44 11.06 -4.63 0.17
CA THR A 44 11.71 -4.07 -1.02
C THR A 44 12.36 -5.19 -1.83
N ARG A 45 12.38 -5.06 -3.17
CA ARG A 45 13.12 -5.96 -4.06
C ARG A 45 14.62 -5.58 -4.17
N GLY A 46 15.22 -5.06 -3.09
CA GLY A 46 16.60 -4.57 -3.08
C GLY A 46 16.86 -3.35 -3.99
N ALA A 47 18.14 -2.99 -4.17
CA ALA A 47 18.63 -1.76 -4.82
C ALA A 47 18.18 -1.50 -6.26
N LEU A 48 17.45 -2.43 -6.89
CA LEU A 48 16.93 -2.31 -8.25
C LEU A 48 15.50 -1.76 -8.25
N GLY A 49 15.37 -0.47 -7.94
CA GLY A 49 14.38 0.43 -8.56
C GLY A 49 12.88 0.21 -8.32
N GLY A 50 12.46 -0.74 -7.49
CA GLY A 50 11.04 -0.97 -7.15
C GLY A 50 10.52 -0.16 -5.97
N GLY A 51 11.42 0.31 -5.09
CA GLY A 51 11.06 1.01 -3.86
C GLY A 51 10.54 2.43 -4.08
N GLY A 52 11.06 3.18 -5.07
CA GLY A 52 10.87 4.64 -5.09
C GLY A 52 9.41 5.13 -5.07
N ARG A 53 8.50 4.48 -5.80
CA ARG A 53 7.08 4.88 -5.80
C ARG A 53 6.36 4.44 -4.53
N ILE A 54 6.69 3.26 -4.02
CA ILE A 54 6.09 2.74 -2.79
C ILE A 54 6.60 3.56 -1.61
N ASP A 55 7.91 3.76 -1.51
CA ASP A 55 8.57 4.60 -0.52
C ASP A 55 8.00 6.03 -0.52
N THR A 56 7.92 6.67 -1.68
CA THR A 56 7.30 8.02 -1.79
C THR A 56 5.86 8.01 -1.28
N MET A 57 5.06 7.00 -1.66
CA MET A 57 3.66 6.90 -1.22
C MET A 57 3.57 6.66 0.29
N LEU A 58 4.37 5.75 0.84
CA LEU A 58 4.38 5.45 2.27
C LEU A 58 4.88 6.64 3.09
N SER A 59 5.95 7.29 2.66
CA SER A 59 6.48 8.50 3.31
C SER A 59 5.46 9.63 3.33
N MET A 60 4.79 9.89 2.19
CA MET A 60 3.72 10.88 2.10
C MET A 60 2.55 10.60 3.06
N LEU A 61 2.23 9.32 3.28
CA LEU A 61 1.12 8.90 4.14
C LEU A 61 1.54 8.62 5.59
N GLY A 62 2.81 8.83 5.96
CA GLY A 62 3.30 8.55 7.31
C GLY A 62 3.43 7.06 7.65
N LEU A 63 3.58 6.19 6.64
CA LEU A 63 3.61 4.72 6.74
C LEU A 63 4.99 4.11 6.39
N SER A 64 6.07 4.91 6.48
CA SER A 64 7.43 4.43 6.17
C SER A 64 7.91 3.30 7.08
N ASP A 65 7.34 3.18 8.27
CA ASP A 65 7.58 2.08 9.22
C ASP A 65 7.08 0.71 8.72
N ARG A 66 6.30 0.69 7.63
CA ARG A 66 5.79 -0.53 6.99
C ARG A 66 6.70 -1.04 5.85
N LEU A 67 7.80 -0.37 5.56
CA LEU A 67 8.76 -0.74 4.51
C LEU A 67 10.00 -1.42 5.12
N PHE A 68 10.34 -2.60 4.63
CA PHE A 68 11.49 -3.38 5.10
C PHE A 68 12.31 -3.93 3.94
N ASP A 69 13.61 -4.16 4.17
CA ASP A 69 14.51 -4.69 3.15
C ASP A 69 14.52 -6.21 3.09
N SER A 70 14.04 -6.88 4.14
CA SER A 70 13.94 -8.33 4.19
C SER A 70 12.78 -8.81 5.06
N ILE A 71 12.35 -10.05 4.82
CA ILE A 71 11.33 -10.72 5.63
C ILE A 71 11.81 -10.89 7.07
N ASP A 72 13.10 -11.21 7.28
CA ASP A 72 13.65 -11.39 8.62
C ASP A 72 13.57 -10.10 9.44
N GLN A 73 13.92 -8.96 8.83
CA GLN A 73 13.79 -7.65 9.47
C GLN A 73 12.34 -7.31 9.82
N ALA A 74 11.40 -7.62 8.90
CA ALA A 74 9.98 -7.43 9.15
C ALA A 74 9.46 -8.34 10.28
N ALA A 75 9.94 -9.59 10.36
CA ALA A 75 9.53 -10.56 11.37
C ALA A 75 9.94 -10.18 12.79
N GLU A 76 11.07 -9.49 12.94
CA GLU A 76 11.54 -8.95 14.23
C GLU A 76 10.85 -7.64 14.63
N SER A 77 10.14 -7.01 13.69
CA SER A 77 9.50 -5.72 13.92
C SER A 77 8.20 -5.83 14.72
N PRO A 78 7.96 -4.97 15.72
CA PRO A 78 6.69 -4.95 16.44
C PRO A 78 5.51 -4.53 15.53
N VAL A 79 5.80 -3.94 14.36
CA VAL A 79 4.80 -3.43 13.41
C VAL A 79 3.81 -4.51 12.94
N LEU A 80 4.22 -5.78 12.93
CA LEU A 80 3.34 -6.90 12.56
C LEU A 80 2.14 -7.07 13.52
N ASN A 81 2.28 -6.59 14.76
CA ASN A 81 1.24 -6.63 15.79
C ASN A 81 0.69 -5.24 16.13
N GLN A 82 1.05 -4.21 15.37
CA GLN A 82 0.57 -2.85 15.57
C GLN A 82 -0.44 -2.48 14.50
N ASP A 83 -1.61 -2.04 14.95
CA ASP A 83 -2.61 -1.44 14.09
C ASP A 83 -2.07 -0.18 13.41
N ILE A 84 -2.54 0.06 12.20
CA ILE A 84 -2.26 1.30 11.46
C ILE A 84 -3.32 2.32 11.87
N ASP A 85 -2.90 3.53 12.23
CA ASP A 85 -3.80 4.66 12.41
C ASP A 85 -4.32 5.15 11.05
N TYR A 86 -5.37 4.49 10.57
CA TYR A 86 -6.00 4.82 9.30
C TYR A 86 -6.77 6.14 9.33
N ASP A 87 -7.09 6.69 10.50
CA ASP A 87 -7.76 7.99 10.57
C ASP A 87 -6.77 9.10 10.19
N SER A 88 -5.53 9.01 10.67
CA SER A 88 -4.44 9.88 10.22
C SER A 88 -4.14 9.72 8.72
N VAL A 89 -4.14 8.48 8.21
CA VAL A 89 -3.92 8.22 6.77
C VAL A 89 -5.05 8.81 5.92
N GLU A 90 -6.31 8.66 6.34
CA GLU A 90 -7.46 9.22 5.62
C GLU A 90 -7.42 10.75 5.58
N ALA A 91 -7.04 11.40 6.69
CA ALA A 91 -6.90 12.85 6.73
C ALA A 91 -5.89 13.37 5.70
N ILE A 92 -4.75 12.69 5.54
CA ILE A 92 -3.75 13.03 4.52
C ILE A 92 -4.30 12.79 3.11
N LEU A 93 -5.01 11.68 2.90
CA LEU A 93 -5.61 11.35 1.59
C LEU A 93 -6.68 12.37 1.17
N GLU A 94 -7.54 12.82 2.08
CA GLU A 94 -8.53 13.86 1.80
C GLU A 94 -7.87 15.18 1.41
N GLU A 95 -6.81 15.58 2.12
CA GLU A 95 -6.07 16.79 1.80
C GLU A 95 -5.42 16.70 0.40
N LYS A 96 -4.76 15.59 0.11
CA LYS A 96 -4.17 15.32 -1.22
C LYS A 96 -5.23 15.31 -2.33
N ARG A 97 -6.43 14.79 -2.03
CA ARG A 97 -7.56 14.79 -2.98
C ARG A 97 -8.04 16.22 -3.24
N ARG A 98 -8.16 17.04 -2.20
CA ARG A 98 -8.50 18.47 -2.31
C ARG A 98 -7.49 19.22 -3.15
N GLU A 99 -6.19 19.08 -2.86
CA GLU A 99 -5.09 19.67 -3.65
C GLU A 99 -5.18 19.27 -5.13
N SER A 100 -5.43 17.98 -5.41
CA SER A 100 -5.56 17.48 -6.78
C SER A 100 -6.77 18.06 -7.52
N VAL A 101 -7.91 18.22 -6.84
CA VAL A 101 -9.11 18.82 -7.43
C VAL A 101 -8.88 20.30 -7.70
N GLU A 102 -8.28 21.02 -6.76
CA GLU A 102 -7.93 22.45 -6.93
C GLU A 102 -6.99 22.65 -8.11
N TRP A 103 -5.93 21.85 -8.23
CA TRP A 103 -5.00 21.90 -9.36
C TRP A 103 -5.68 21.67 -10.71
N MET A 104 -6.62 20.71 -10.77
CA MET A 104 -7.39 20.44 -12.00
C MET A 104 -8.31 21.60 -12.37
N LEU A 105 -8.91 22.28 -11.39
CA LEU A 105 -9.83 23.39 -11.64
C LEU A 105 -9.08 24.69 -11.99
N ASP A 106 -7.94 24.95 -11.36
CA ASP A 106 -7.09 26.11 -11.65
C ASP A 106 -6.53 26.07 -13.07
N GLY A 107 -6.14 24.89 -13.56
CA GLY A 107 -5.68 24.69 -14.94
C GLY A 107 -6.77 24.76 -16.02
N MET A 108 -8.05 24.90 -15.63
CA MET A 108 -9.18 25.09 -16.55
C MET A 108 -9.62 26.57 -16.66
N VAL A 109 -8.99 27.47 -15.90
CA VAL A 109 -9.18 28.94 -15.94
C VAL A 109 -8.03 29.59 -16.70
#